data_AF-A0AB38DVY7-F1
#
_entry.id   AF-A0AB38DVY7-F1
#
_cell.length_a   1.000
_cell.length_b   1.000
_cell.length_c   1.000
_cell.angle_alpha   90.00
_cell.angle_beta   90.00
_cell.angle_gamma   90.00
#
_symmetry.space_group_name_H-M   'P 1'
#
loop_
_entity.id
_entity.type
_entity.pdbx_description
1 polymer ?
#
loop_
_entity_poly.entity_id
_entity_poly.type
_entity_poly.pdbx_seq_one_letter_code
_entity_poly.pdbx_strand_id
1 'polypeptide(L)'
;MHQLEALFKRSSLGRLTAASVGGVVFGAMHASQGISGIVLTGIVGAAFGYAYLRSNRNLLALILAHGLVDTWGVTTLYLGWY
;
A
#
# COMPACT_ATOMS: atom_id res chain seq x y z
N MET A 1 12.51 -6.82 -31.62
CA MET A 1 11.47 -7.62 -30.93
C MET A 1 11.79 -7.89 -29.46
N HIS A 2 13.05 -8.08 -29.05
CA HIS A 2 13.42 -8.23 -27.62
C HIS A 2 13.10 -7.04 -26.70
N GLN A 3 13.00 -5.81 -27.22
CA GLN A 3 12.64 -4.62 -26.42
C GLN A 3 11.13 -4.50 -26.15
N LEU A 4 10.28 -5.03 -27.03
CA LEU A 4 8.82 -5.05 -26.86
C LEU A 4 8.40 -6.13 -25.85
N GLU A 5 9.12 -7.26 -25.80
CA GLU A 5 8.97 -8.28 -24.74
C GLU A 5 9.39 -7.76 -23.35
N ALA A 6 10.38 -6.87 -23.25
CA ALA A 6 10.76 -6.25 -21.98
C ALA A 6 9.70 -5.27 -21.43
N LEU A 7 8.91 -4.67 -22.33
CA LEU A 7 7.76 -3.83 -21.97
C LEU A 7 6.57 -4.66 -21.42
N PHE A 8 6.31 -5.83 -21.99
CA PHE A 8 5.27 -6.75 -21.51
C PHE A 8 5.66 -7.50 -20.21
N LYS A 9 6.96 -7.75 -19.99
CA LYS A 9 7.51 -8.39 -18.76
C LYS A 9 7.36 -7.56 -17.47
N ARG A 10 6.86 -6.32 -17.57
CA ARG A 10 6.61 -5.42 -16.43
C ARG A 10 5.12 -5.06 -16.36
N SER A 11 4.21 -6.01 -16.60
CA SER A 11 2.76 -5.75 -16.71
C SER A 11 2.25 -4.92 -15.53
N SER A 12 1.78 -3.72 -15.82
CA SER A 12 1.15 -2.82 -14.84
C SER A 12 -0.03 -3.49 -14.15
N LEU A 13 -0.75 -4.34 -14.90
CA LEU A 13 -1.82 -5.20 -14.41
C LEU A 13 -1.33 -6.15 -13.33
N GLY A 14 -0.22 -6.88 -13.53
CA GLY A 14 0.30 -7.79 -12.51
C GLY A 14 0.71 -7.07 -11.21
N ARG A 15 1.25 -5.84 -11.32
CA ARG A 15 1.54 -5.01 -10.15
C ARG A 15 0.27 -4.57 -9.44
N LEU A 16 -0.75 -4.15 -10.19
CA LEU A 16 -2.02 -3.72 -9.63
C LEU A 16 -2.71 -4.88 -8.91
N THR A 17 -2.80 -6.05 -9.55
CA THR A 17 -3.43 -7.23 -8.95
C THR A 17 -2.69 -7.66 -7.68
N ALA A 18 -1.35 -7.74 -7.72
CA ALA A 18 -0.55 -8.07 -6.55
C ALA A 18 -0.73 -7.06 -5.40
N ALA A 19 -0.76 -5.77 -5.74
CA ALA A 19 -1.01 -4.71 -4.77
C ALA A 19 -2.42 -4.79 -4.17
N SER A 20 -3.46 -5.03 -4.98
CA SER A 20 -4.84 -5.17 -4.52
C SER A 20 -4.99 -6.39 -3.60
N VAL A 21 -4.45 -7.55 -3.97
CA VAL A 21 -4.50 -8.76 -3.11
C VAL A 21 -3.75 -8.52 -1.81
N GLY A 22 -2.56 -7.93 -1.87
CA GLY A 22 -1.80 -7.56 -0.68
C GLY A 22 -2.55 -6.59 0.22
N GLY A 23 -3.22 -5.59 -0.37
CA GLY A 23 -4.06 -4.63 0.35
C GLY A 23 -5.25 -5.29 1.06
N VAL A 24 -5.95 -6.23 0.41
CA VAL A 24 -7.05 -6.97 1.05
C VAL A 24 -6.56 -7.75 2.26
N VAL A 25 -5.44 -8.48 2.14
CA VAL A 25 -4.86 -9.22 3.26
C VAL A 25 -4.42 -8.26 4.37
N PHE A 26 -3.76 -7.16 4.02
CA PHE A 26 -3.31 -6.16 4.98
C PHE A 26 -4.46 -5.51 5.75
N GLY A 27 -5.54 -5.14 5.05
CA GLY A 27 -6.75 -4.59 5.66
C GLY A 27 -7.42 -5.60 6.59
N ALA A 28 -7.48 -6.87 6.21
CA ALA A 28 -8.03 -7.93 7.06
C ALA A 28 -7.26 -8.09 8.39
N MET A 29 -5.94 -7.84 8.40
CA MET A 29 -5.15 -7.86 9.63
C MET A 29 -5.46 -6.70 10.59
N HIS A 30 -6.17 -5.67 10.12
CA HIS A 30 -6.60 -4.52 10.91
C HIS A 30 -8.06 -4.63 11.39
N ALA A 31 -8.58 -5.86 11.50
CA ALA A 31 -9.95 -6.08 11.93
C ALA A 31 -10.31 -5.47 13.31
N SER A 32 -9.31 -5.28 14.18
CA SER A 32 -9.49 -4.61 15.48
C SER A 32 -9.88 -3.14 15.37
N GLN A 33 -9.67 -2.49 14.22
CA GLN A 33 -10.07 -1.11 13.94
C GLN A 33 -11.51 -0.99 13.40
N GLY A 34 -12.25 -2.11 13.31
CA GLY A 34 -13.59 -2.16 12.73
C GLY A 34 -13.59 -2.06 11.19
N ILE A 35 -14.78 -2.05 10.59
CA ILE A 35 -14.96 -2.09 9.13
C ILE A 35 -14.27 -0.89 8.45
N SER A 36 -14.38 0.30 9.03
CA SER A 36 -13.72 1.50 8.50
C SER A 36 -12.20 1.33 8.46
N GLY A 37 -11.61 0.84 9.54
CA GLY A 37 -10.17 0.57 9.60
C GLY A 37 -9.71 -0.48 8.61
N ILE A 38 -10.46 -1.59 8.45
CA ILE A 38 -10.16 -2.62 7.44
C ILE A 38 -10.12 -2.01 6.03
N VAL A 39 -11.13 -1.23 5.66
CA VAL A 39 -11.21 -0.62 4.32
C VAL A 39 -10.11 0.39 4.11
N LEU A 40 -9.90 1.30 5.07
CA LEU A 40 -8.89 2.36 4.99
C LEU A 40 -7.48 1.77 4.90
N THR A 41 -7.11 0.90 5.83
CA THR A 41 -5.78 0.27 5.84
C THR A 41 -5.59 -0.65 4.64
N GLY A 42 -6.63 -1.30 4.13
CA GLY A 42 -6.55 -2.09 2.91
C GLY A 42 -6.23 -1.25 1.67
N ILE A 43 -6.84 -0.05 1.54
CA ILE A 43 -6.53 0.91 0.48
C ILE A 43 -5.09 1.42 0.61
N VAL A 44 -4.67 1.79 1.83
CA VAL A 44 -3.29 2.24 2.10
C VAL A 44 -2.28 1.14 1.80
N GLY A 45 -2.55 -0.09 2.23
CA GLY A 45 -1.70 -1.26 1.98
C GLY A 45 -1.57 -1.57 0.48
N ALA A 46 -2.66 -1.45 -0.29
CA ALA A 46 -2.60 -1.58 -1.75
C ALA A 46 -1.75 -0.45 -2.38
N ALA A 47 -1.93 0.79 -1.94
CA ALA A 47 -1.13 1.92 -2.44
C ALA A 47 0.37 1.72 -2.15
N PHE A 48 0.73 1.28 -0.94
CA PHE A 48 2.11 0.96 -0.57
C PHE A 48 2.67 -0.22 -1.38
N GLY A 49 1.91 -1.31 -1.52
CA GLY A 49 2.31 -2.44 -2.35
C GLY A 49 2.57 -2.06 -3.81
N TYR A 50 1.71 -1.19 -4.38
CA TYR A 50 1.92 -0.68 -5.73
C TYR A 50 3.15 0.23 -5.81
N ALA A 51 3.32 1.16 -4.87
CA ALA A 51 4.46 2.06 -4.79
C ALA A 51 5.79 1.29 -4.66
N TYR A 52 5.83 0.23 -3.85
CA TYR A 52 6.96 -0.69 -3.71
C TYR A 52 7.34 -1.33 -5.05
N LEU A 53 6.36 -1.91 -5.75
CA LEU A 53 6.61 -2.56 -7.04
C LEU A 53 7.02 -1.56 -8.13
N ARG A 54 6.59 -0.30 -8.02
CA ARG A 54 6.94 0.79 -8.94
C ARG A 54 8.33 1.38 -8.65
N SER A 55 8.75 1.43 -7.39
CA SER A 55 10.03 1.99 -6.94
C SER A 55 11.21 1.02 -7.08
N ASN A 56 11.10 -0.01 -7.93
CA ASN A 56 12.05 -1.12 -8.00
C ASN A 56 12.27 -1.81 -6.66
N ARG A 57 11.20 -1.95 -5.86
CA ARG A 57 11.22 -2.63 -4.56
C ARG A 57 12.04 -1.89 -3.50
N ASN A 58 12.03 -0.56 -3.52
CA ASN A 58 12.67 0.25 -2.49
C ASN A 58 11.86 0.18 -1.18
N LEU A 59 12.38 -0.54 -0.20
CA LEU A 59 11.76 -0.69 1.11
C LEU A 59 11.87 0.56 1.99
N LEU A 60 12.97 1.30 1.91
CA LEU A 60 13.18 2.47 2.75
C LEU A 60 12.12 3.55 2.49
N ALA A 61 11.79 3.77 1.21
CA ALA A 61 10.71 4.68 0.84
C ALA A 61 9.36 4.24 1.44
N LEU A 62 9.08 2.93 1.48
CA LEU A 62 7.86 2.40 2.11
C LEU A 62 7.87 2.57 3.63
N ILE A 63 8.99 2.27 4.28
CA ILE A 63 9.14 2.40 5.74
C ILE A 63 8.89 3.84 6.16
N LEU A 64 9.47 4.80 5.44
CA LEU A 64 9.26 6.22 5.70
C LEU A 64 7.81 6.65 5.44
N ALA A 65 7.23 6.26 4.31
CA ALA A 65 5.84 6.59 3.99
C ALA A 65 4.86 6.02 5.03
N HIS A 66 5.06 4.77 5.46
CA HIS A 66 4.26 4.12 6.48
C HIS A 66 4.37 4.84 7.83
N GLY A 67 5.60 5.07 8.29
CA GLY A 67 5.84 5.78 9.55
C GLY A 67 5.21 7.17 9.57
N LEU A 68 5.24 7.90 8.44
CA LEU A 68 4.60 9.21 8.31
C LEU A 68 3.07 9.14 8.38
N VAL A 69 2.46 8.18 7.67
CA VAL A 69 1.00 7.98 7.69
C VAL A 69 0.52 7.61 9.09
N ASP A 70 1.22 6.70 9.77
CA ASP A 70 0.87 6.27 11.12
C ASP A 70 1.07 7.40 12.13
N THR A 71 2.19 8.12 12.04
CA THR A 71 2.46 9.28 12.90
C THR A 71 1.39 10.34 12.74
N TRP A 72 1.00 10.64 11.50
CA TRP A 72 -0.10 11.56 11.22
C TRP A 72 -1.41 11.06 11.81
N GLY A 73 -1.80 9.81 11.53
CA GLY A 73 -3.06 9.24 12.02
C GLY A 73 -3.16 9.19 13.54
N VAL A 74 -2.08 8.80 14.23
CA VAL A 74 -2.04 8.84 15.70
C VAL A 74 -2.07 10.28 16.22
N THR A 75 -1.40 11.22 15.55
CA THR A 75 -1.42 12.64 15.93
C THR A 75 -2.82 13.24 15.79
N THR A 76 -3.53 12.99 14.69
CA THR A 76 -4.89 13.50 14.50
C THR A 76 -5.87 12.89 15.50
N LEU A 77 -5.73 11.60 15.83
CA LEU A 77 -6.50 10.95 16.89
C LEU A 77 -6.24 11.59 18.26
N TYR A 78 -4.97 11.83 18.61
CA TYR A 78 -4.58 12.45 19.87
C TYR A 78 -5.09 13.89 19.99
N LEU A 79 -5.02 14.67 18.91
CA LEU A 79 -5.49 16.07 18.87
C LEU A 79 -7.01 16.21 18.68
N GLY A 80 -7.73 15.12 18.41
CA GLY A 80 -9.17 15.13 18.16
C GLY A 80 -9.57 15.72 16.80
N TRP A 81 -8.70 15.64 15.80
CA TRP A 81 -8.92 16.12 14.42
C TRP A 81 -9.51 15.04 13.51
N TYR A 82 -10.61 14.41 13.94
CA TYR A 82 -11.33 13.38 13.19
C TYR A 82 -12.52 13.96 12.41
#